data_AF-A0A1M3MQ15-F1
#
_entry.id   AF-A0A1M3MQ15-F1
#
_cell.length_a   1.000
_cell.length_b   1.000
_cell.length_c   1.000
_cell.angle_alpha   90.00
_cell.angle_beta   90.00
_cell.angle_gamma   90.00
#
_symmetry.space_group_name_H-M   'P 1'
#
loop_
_entity.id
_entity.type
_entity.pdbx_description
1 polymer ?
#
loop_
_entity_poly.entity_id
_entity_poly.type
_entity_poly.pdbx_seq_one_letter_code
_entity_poly.pdbx_strand_id
1 'polypeptide(L)' 'MTGRSVLSTVLLIAALGGALSACGRKGPLELPPSATVTDDQGRTHPKPKVDKPFVLDKLL' A
#
# COMPACT_ATOMS: atom_id res chain seq x y z
N MET A 1 20.73 23.27 30.04
CA MET A 1 19.33 22.86 29.73
C MET A 1 19.15 22.30 28.31
N THR A 2 20.00 22.63 27.34
CA THR A 2 19.92 22.21 25.94
C THR A 2 20.13 20.70 25.70
N GLY A 3 21.07 20.06 26.38
CA GLY A 3 21.37 18.62 26.16
C GLY A 3 20.22 17.66 26.48
N ARG A 4 19.44 17.94 27.54
CA ARG A 4 18.24 17.15 27.90
C ARG A 4 17.11 17.32 26.89
N SER A 5 16.95 18.50 26.31
CA SER A 5 15.97 18.73 25.24
C SER A 5 16.33 17.98 23.97
N VAL A 6 17.59 18.03 23.55
CA VAL A 6 18.06 17.32 22.34
C VAL A 6 17.87 15.82 22.49
N LEU A 7 18.22 15.24 23.65
CA LEU A 7 18.03 13.82 23.90
C LEU A 7 16.55 13.40 23.85
N SER A 8 15.66 14.23 24.42
CA SER A 8 14.21 13.99 24.38
C SER A 8 13.65 14.00 22.97
N THR A 9 14.07 14.97 22.14
CA THR A 9 13.64 15.07 20.74
C THR A 9 14.10 13.87 19.91
N VAL A 10 15.34 13.40 20.10
CA VAL A 10 15.87 12.22 19.39
C VAL A 10 15.08 10.97 19.77
N LEU A 11 14.76 10.79 21.05
CA LEU A 11 13.96 9.65 21.52
C LEU A 11 12.53 9.67 20.96
N LEU A 12 11.91 10.85 20.89
CA LEU A 12 10.58 11.01 20.29
C LEU A 12 10.57 10.65 18.80
N ILE A 13 11.55 11.12 18.03
CA ILE A 13 11.65 10.81 16.60
C ILE A 13 11.87 9.31 16.38
N ALA A 14 12.74 8.68 17.18
CA ALA A 14 12.99 7.24 17.10
C ALA A 14 11.72 6.42 17.40
N ALA A 15 10.95 6.81 18.42
CA ALA A 15 9.70 6.15 18.77
C ALA A 15 8.63 6.27 17.67
N LEU A 16 8.46 7.47 17.11
CA LEU A 16 7.50 7.72 16.03
C LEU A 16 7.91 7.00 14.74
N GLY A 17 9.19 7.01 14.38
CA GLY A 17 9.70 6.30 13.21
C GLY A 17 9.50 4.79 13.32
N GLY A 18 9.75 4.21 14.51
CA GLY A 18 9.49 2.80 14.78
C GLY A 18 7.99 2.46 14.65
N ALA A 19 7.12 3.24 15.28
CA ALA A 19 5.68 3.02 15.22
C ALA A 19 5.11 3.13 13.79
N LEU A 20 5.55 4.11 13.01
CA LEU A 20 5.13 4.27 11.62
C LEU A 20 5.62 3.14 10.72
N SER A 21 6.84 2.63 10.96
CA SER A 21 7.36 1.45 10.25
C SER A 21 6.55 0.18 10.53
N ALA A 22 5.93 0.09 11.72
CA ALA A 22 5.04 -1.01 12.09
C ALA A 22 3.60 -0.84 11.57
N CYS A 23 3.18 0.39 11.25
CA CYS A 23 1.84 0.70 10.74
C CYS A 23 1.72 0.52 9.21
N GLY A 24 2.85 0.56 8.48
CA GLY A 24 2.89 0.29 7.04
C GLY A 24 3.27 -1.16 6.76
N ARG A 25 2.32 -2.02 6.39
CA ARG A 25 2.63 -3.32 5.76
C ARG A 25 3.38 -3.06 4.45
N LYS A 26 4.72 -3.12 4.47
CA LYS A 26 5.55 -3.32 3.29
C LYS A 26 5.48 -4.79 2.86
N GLY A 27 4.27 -5.30 2.67
CA GLY A 27 4.00 -6.58 2.07
C GLY A 27 3.57 -6.38 0.62
N PRO A 28 3.71 -7.38 -0.26
CA PRO A 28 2.98 -7.37 -1.51
C PRO A 28 1.50 -7.13 -1.17
N LEU A 29 0.87 -6.13 -1.80
CA LEU A 29 -0.57 -5.97 -1.69
C LEU A 29 -1.17 -7.33 -2.07
N GLU A 30 -1.99 -7.89 -1.18
CA GLU A 30 -2.79 -9.06 -1.55
C GLU A 30 -3.54 -8.69 -2.83
N LEU A 31 -3.33 -9.47 -3.88
CA LEU A 31 -4.01 -9.22 -5.13
C LEU A 31 -5.50 -9.35 -4.84
N PRO A 32 -6.33 -8.35 -5.18
CA PRO A 32 -7.75 -8.48 -5.02
C PRO A 32 -8.21 -9.72 -5.81
N PRO A 33 -9.21 -10.47 -5.33
CA PRO A 33 -9.66 -11.72 -5.98
C PRO A 33 -10.07 -11.53 -7.45
N SER A 34 -10.38 -10.29 -7.85
CA SER A 34 -10.71 -9.89 -9.21
C SER A 34 -9.51 -9.63 -10.14
N ALA A 35 -8.27 -9.70 -9.63
CA ALA A 35 -7.05 -9.45 -10.41
C ALA A 35 -6.61 -10.65 -11.25
N THR A 36 -7.16 -11.83 -11.00
CA THR A 36 -6.82 -13.05 -11.72
C THR A 36 -8.08 -13.73 -12.26
N VAL A 37 -7.92 -14.45 -13.38
CA VAL A 37 -8.97 -15.26 -14.01
C VAL A 37 -8.39 -16.66 -14.20
N THR A 38 -9.14 -17.68 -13.81
CA THR A 38 -8.77 -19.09 -14.05
C THR A 38 -9.40 -19.53 -15.38
N ASP A 39 -8.59 -20.11 -16.27
CA ASP A 39 -9.05 -20.67 -17.55
C ASP A 39 -9.73 -22.04 -17.37
N ASP A 40 -10.27 -22.58 -18.46
CA ASP A 40 -10.89 -23.91 -18.52
C ASP A 40 -9.90 -25.08 -18.30
N GLN A 41 -8.60 -24.81 -18.42
CA GLN A 41 -7.50 -25.74 -18.15
C GLN A 41 -6.96 -25.62 -16.71
N GLY A 42 -7.61 -24.83 -15.86
CA GLY A 42 -7.26 -24.64 -14.46
C GLY A 42 -6.05 -23.72 -14.23
N ARG A 43 -5.58 -22.97 -15.24
CA ARG A 43 -4.46 -22.03 -15.09
C ARG A 43 -4.93 -20.65 -14.68
N THR A 44 -4.28 -20.08 -13.68
CA THR A 44 -4.57 -18.71 -13.19
C THR A 44 -3.74 -17.69 -13.95
N HIS A 45 -4.41 -16.77 -14.63
CA HIS A 45 -3.80 -15.70 -15.42
C HIS A 45 -4.17 -14.32 -14.87
N PRO A 46 -3.31 -13.30 -15.03
CA PRO A 46 -3.69 -11.92 -14.73
C PRO A 46 -4.88 -11.52 -15.61
N LYS A 47 -5.90 -10.90 -15.00
CA LYS A 47 -7.08 -10.46 -15.73
C LYS A 47 -6.68 -9.48 -16.84
N PRO A 48 -7.10 -9.69 -18.09
CA PRO A 48 -6.87 -8.74 -19.17
C PRO A 48 -7.38 -7.36 -18.77
N LYS A 49 -6.51 -6.34 -18.86
CA LYS A 49 -6.92 -4.94 -18.67
C LYS A 49 -7.81 -4.57 -19.85
N VAL A 50 -9.11 -4.62 -19.64
CA VAL A 50 -10.07 -4.05 -20.59
C VAL A 50 -10.08 -2.55 -20.32
N ASP A 51 -9.58 -1.75 -21.28
CA ASP A 51 -9.69 -0.30 -21.26
C ASP A 51 -11.17 0.09 -21.38
N LYS A 52 -11.88 0.08 -20.25
CA LYS A 52 -13.25 0.55 -20.17
C LYS A 52 -13.21 2.08 -19.99
N PRO A 53 -13.99 2.84 -20.76
CA PRO A 53 -14.07 4.28 -20.55
C PRO A 53 -14.50 4.54 -19.11
N PHE A 54 -13.74 5.39 -18.42
CA PHE A 54 -14.04 5.77 -17.04
C PHE A 54 -15.40 6.48 -17.06
N VAL A 55 -16.37 5.99 -16.29
CA VAL A 55 -17.75 6.52 -16.34
C VAL A 55 -17.81 8.01 -15.98
N LEU A 56 -16.86 8.48 -15.15
CA LEU A 56 -16.74 9.88 -14.75
C LEU A 56 -16.07 10.76 -15.82
N ASP A 57 -15.55 10.20 -16.91
CA ASP A 57 -15.07 10.97 -18.07
C ASP A 57 -16.21 11.75 -18.74
N LYS A 58 -17.47 11.32 -18.52
CA LYS A 58 -18.68 12.02 -18.98
C LYS A 58 -19.10 13.19 -18.09
N LEU A 59 -18.47 13.38 -16.93
CA LEU A 59 -18.78 14.45 -15.98
C LEU A 59 -17.84 15.67 -16.11
N LEU A 60 -16.90 15.64 -17.05
CA LEU A 60 -15.99 16.75 -17.38
C LEU A 60 -16.43 17.46 -18.66
#